data_AF-X1IMB4-F1
#
_entry.id   AF-X1IMB4-F1
#
_cell.length_a   1.000
_cell.length_b   1.000
_cell.length_c   1.000
_cell.angle_alpha   90.00
_cell.angle_beta   90.00
_cell.angle_gamma   90.00
#
_symmetry.space_group_name_H-M   'P 1'
#
loop_
_entity.id
_entity.type
_entity.pdbx_description
1 polymer ?
#
loop_
_entity_poly.entity_id
_entity_poly.type
_entity_poly.pdbx_seq_one_letter_code
_entity_poly.pdbx_strand_id
1 'polypeptide(L)'
;PTYEVEGIIHYCVTNMPGCVPITSTYALTNVTLPYILELANYGYPQALREDKALAKGLNIVNGKVTCQGVARAHGLPYSLVEEVLA
;
A
#
# COMPACT_ATOMS: atom_id res chain seq x y z
N PRO A 1 10.07 -15.31 -14.81
CA PRO A 1 10.50 -16.68 -15.13
C PRO A 1 9.28 -17.53 -15.53
N THR A 2 9.48 -18.51 -16.41
CA THR A 2 8.50 -19.54 -16.73
C THR A 2 9.02 -20.90 -16.28
N TYR A 3 8.13 -21.82 -15.94
CA TYR A 3 8.45 -23.22 -15.66
C TYR A 3 7.26 -24.10 -16.05
N GLU A 4 7.49 -25.40 -16.25
CA GLU A 4 6.46 -26.36 -16.66
C GLU A 4 6.07 -27.26 -15.48
N VAL A 5 4.76 -27.49 -15.29
CA VAL A 5 4.20 -28.43 -14.32
C VAL A 5 3.08 -29.20 -14.99
N GLU A 6 3.14 -30.54 -14.97
CA GLU A 6 2.14 -31.42 -15.59
C GLU A 6 1.84 -31.10 -17.07
N GLY A 7 2.84 -30.66 -17.83
CA GLY A 7 2.68 -30.26 -19.23
C GLY A 7 2.14 -28.84 -19.44
N ILE A 8 1.92 -28.06 -18.38
CA ILE A 8 1.41 -26.68 -18.42
C ILE A 8 2.54 -25.71 -18.15
N ILE A 9 2.69 -24.67 -19.00
CA ILE A 9 3.66 -23.60 -18.79
C ILE A 9 3.05 -22.54 -17.85
N HIS A 10 3.69 -22.35 -16.69
CA HIS A 10 3.34 -21.32 -15.71
C HIS A 10 4.17 -20.05 -15.92
N TYR A 11 3.50 -18.91 -16.07
CA TYR A 11 4.12 -17.58 -16.11
C TYR A 11 3.80 -16.81 -14.82
N CYS A 12 4.79 -16.73 -13.91
CA CYS A 12 4.61 -16.13 -12.57
C CYS A 12 5.61 -14.99 -12.32
N VAL A 13 5.82 -14.11 -13.30
CA VAL A 13 6.66 -12.92 -13.14
C VAL A 13 5.98 -11.95 -12.17
N THR A 14 6.66 -11.63 -11.06
CA THR A 14 6.22 -10.58 -10.14
C THR A 14 6.53 -9.20 -10.73
N ASN A 15 5.79 -8.18 -10.30
CA ASN A 15 6.01 -6.80 -10.73
C ASN A 15 6.07 -6.63 -12.27
N MET A 16 5.15 -7.27 -12.99
CA MET A 16 5.04 -7.13 -14.45
C MET A 16 4.98 -5.67 -14.95
N PRO A 17 4.38 -4.70 -14.24
CA PRO A 17 4.45 -3.30 -14.64
C PRO A 17 5.89 -2.79 -14.83
N GLY A 18 6.86 -3.37 -14.12
CA GLY A 18 8.29 -3.06 -14.27
C GLY A 18 8.85 -3.34 -15.67
N CYS A 19 8.21 -4.19 -16.47
CA CYS A 19 8.60 -4.42 -17.87
C CYS A 19 8.19 -3.27 -18.81
N VAL A 20 7.28 -2.38 -18.38
CA VAL A 20 6.79 -1.22 -19.14
C VAL A 20 6.92 0.07 -18.32
N PRO A 21 8.15 0.42 -17.89
CA PRO A 21 8.37 1.39 -16.82
C PRO A 21 7.86 2.80 -17.14
N ILE A 22 7.92 3.23 -18.40
CA ILE A 22 7.42 4.55 -18.82
C ILE A 22 5.91 4.61 -18.60
N THR A 23 5.17 3.66 -19.15
CA THR A 23 3.70 3.58 -19.03
C THR A 23 3.28 3.37 -17.58
N SER A 24 3.91 2.44 -16.86
CA SER A 24 3.55 2.14 -15.47
C SER A 24 3.86 3.30 -14.52
N THR A 25 4.95 4.04 -14.75
CA THR A 25 5.28 5.23 -13.95
C THR A 25 4.20 6.27 -14.10
N TYR A 26 3.86 6.67 -15.34
CA TYR A 26 2.78 7.65 -15.55
C TYR A 26 1.45 7.17 -14.97
N ALA A 27 1.11 5.89 -15.13
CA ALA A 27 -0.13 5.34 -14.57
C ALA A 27 -0.16 5.42 -13.04
N LEU A 28 0.92 5.03 -12.37
CA LEU A 28 1.01 5.05 -10.91
C LEU A 28 1.04 6.49 -10.37
N THR A 29 1.93 7.33 -10.91
CA THR A 29 2.14 8.68 -10.38
C THR A 29 0.91 9.57 -10.57
N ASN A 30 0.19 9.44 -11.70
CA ASN A 30 -1.04 10.22 -11.91
C ASN A 30 -2.12 9.93 -10.86
N VAL A 31 -2.17 8.69 -10.33
CA VAL A 31 -3.13 8.30 -9.29
C VAL A 31 -2.61 8.62 -7.90
N THR A 32 -1.30 8.52 -7.65
CA THR A 32 -0.72 8.76 -6.31
C THR A 32 -0.43 10.23 -6.03
N LEU A 33 -0.24 11.06 -7.06
CA LEU A 33 0.18 12.46 -6.90
C LEU A 33 -0.76 13.29 -6.00
N PRO A 34 -2.10 13.20 -6.10
CA PRO A 34 -2.98 13.93 -5.19
C PRO A 34 -2.72 13.62 -3.72
N TYR A 35 -2.61 12.34 -3.36
CA TYR A 35 -2.30 11.90 -1.98
C TYR A 35 -0.92 12.36 -1.52
N ILE A 36 0.08 12.36 -2.41
CA ILE A 36 1.43 12.86 -2.10
C ILE A 36 1.38 14.35 -1.76
N LEU A 37 0.60 15.14 -2.51
CA LEU A 37 0.45 16.58 -2.25
C LEU A 37 -0.26 16.83 -0.92
N GLU A 38 -1.30 16.06 -0.58
CA GLU A 38 -1.97 16.15 0.72
C GLU A 38 -1.01 15.85 1.88
N LEU A 39 -0.24 14.76 1.78
CA LEU A 39 0.78 14.41 2.76
C LEU A 39 1.85 15.50 2.89
N ALA A 40 2.30 16.09 1.79
CA ALA A 40 3.32 17.12 1.78
C ALA A 40 2.82 18.45 2.40
N ASN A 41 1.56 18.81 2.16
CA ASN A 41 0.99 20.08 2.63
C ASN A 41 0.58 20.02 4.11
N TYR A 42 0.03 18.89 4.57
CA TYR A 42 -0.60 18.79 5.89
C TYR A 42 0.14 17.85 6.86
N GLY A 43 1.11 17.07 6.38
CA GLY A 43 1.70 15.98 7.12
C GLY A 43 0.74 14.80 7.30
N TYR A 44 1.28 13.64 7.66
CA TYR A 44 0.48 12.41 7.74
C TYR A 44 -0.67 12.45 8.77
N PRO A 45 -0.56 13.05 9.97
CA PRO A 45 -1.66 12.95 10.94
C PRO A 45 -2.90 13.70 10.48
N GLN A 46 -2.74 14.89 9.89
CA GLN A 46 -3.85 15.69 9.40
C GLN A 46 -4.39 15.12 8.08
N ALA A 47 -3.52 14.77 7.13
CA ALA A 47 -3.94 14.18 5.86
C ALA A 47 -4.78 12.90 6.05
N LEU A 48 -4.39 12.01 6.98
CA LEU A 48 -5.15 10.80 7.27
C LEU A 48 -6.48 11.06 8.01
N ARG A 49 -6.60 12.16 8.76
CA ARG A 49 -7.89 12.53 9.39
C ARG A 49 -8.87 13.13 8.38
N GLU A 50 -8.35 13.86 7.40
CA GLU A 50 -9.15 14.53 6.37
C GLU A 50 -9.55 13.56 5.24
N ASP A 51 -8.63 12.69 4.80
CA ASP A 51 -8.89 11.68 3.76
C ASP A 51 -8.98 10.25 4.33
N LYS A 52 -10.22 9.75 4.40
CA LYS A 52 -10.53 8.39 4.84
C LYS A 52 -10.02 7.29 3.90
N ALA A 53 -9.81 7.58 2.62
CA ALA A 53 -9.21 6.64 1.68
C ALA A 53 -7.72 6.48 1.97
N LEU A 54 -7.02 7.59 2.16
CA LEU A 54 -5.61 7.60 2.57
C LEU A 54 -5.42 6.94 3.95
N ALA A 55 -6.33 7.18 4.89
CA ALA A 55 -6.33 6.57 6.23
C ALA A 55 -6.26 5.03 6.19
N LYS A 56 -6.99 4.40 5.26
CA LYS A 56 -7.00 2.94 5.08
C LYS A 56 -5.66 2.39 4.58
N GLY A 57 -4.81 3.24 4.01
CA GLY A 57 -3.45 2.88 3.59
C GLY A 57 -2.43 2.85 4.73
N LEU A 58 -2.78 3.31 5.93
CA LEU A 58 -1.87 3.28 7.08
C LEU A 58 -1.71 1.84 7.58
N ASN A 59 -0.50 1.30 7.47
CA ASN A 59 -0.18 -0.04 7.97
C ASN A 59 0.47 -0.05 9.34
N ILE A 60 1.39 0.89 9.60
CA ILE A 60 2.20 0.94 10.82
C ILE A 60 2.45 2.41 11.20
N VAL A 61 2.29 2.74 12.48
CA VAL A 61 2.68 4.04 13.05
C VAL A 61 3.11 3.86 14.50
N ASN A 62 4.19 4.53 14.94
CA ASN A 62 4.67 4.50 16.32
C ASN A 62 4.79 3.06 16.91
N GLY A 63 5.24 2.10 16.10
CA GLY A 63 5.37 0.69 16.50
C GLY A 63 4.07 -0.11 16.57
N LYS A 64 2.91 0.49 16.26
CA LYS A 64 1.60 -0.17 16.25
C LYS A 64 1.20 -0.55 14.83
N VAL A 65 0.58 -1.72 14.66
CA VAL A 65 0.06 -2.18 13.37
C VAL A 65 -1.42 -1.81 13.25
N THR A 66 -1.75 -1.04 12.22
CA THR A 66 -3.12 -0.55 11.93
C THR A 66 -3.76 -1.25 10.74
N CYS A 67 -3.04 -2.15 10.07
CA CYS A 67 -3.59 -3.01 9.03
C CYS A 67 -3.98 -4.38 9.59
N GLN A 68 -5.28 -4.66 9.66
CA GLN A 68 -5.81 -5.90 10.22
C GLN A 68 -5.30 -7.16 9.49
N GLY A 69 -5.15 -7.08 8.16
CA GLY A 69 -4.64 -8.19 7.35
C GLY A 69 -3.20 -8.55 7.73
N VAL A 70 -2.34 -7.55 7.88
CA VAL A 70 -0.94 -7.73 8.31
C VAL A 70 -0.88 -8.27 9.74
N ALA A 71 -1.66 -7.68 10.66
CA ALA A 71 -1.72 -8.13 12.04
C ALA A 71 -2.11 -9.62 12.15
N ARG A 72 -3.16 -10.03 11.42
CA ARG A 72 -3.62 -11.43 11.38
C ARG A 72 -2.60 -12.37 10.74
N ALA A 73 -2.00 -11.98 9.62
CA ALA A 73 -1.04 -12.83 8.90
C ALA A 73 0.23 -13.12 9.71
N HIS A 74 0.62 -12.20 10.60
CA HIS A 74 1.86 -12.29 11.37
C HIS A 74 1.65 -12.47 12.89
N GLY A 75 0.41 -12.61 13.36
CA GLY A 75 0.11 -12.79 14.79
C GLY A 75 0.47 -11.58 15.65
N LEU A 76 0.40 -10.36 15.09
CA LEU A 76 0.75 -9.12 15.77
C LEU A 76 -0.49 -8.42 16.37
N PRO A 77 -0.34 -7.60 17.43
CA PRO A 77 -1.42 -6.78 17.94
C PRO A 77 -1.95 -5.79 16.90
N TYR A 78 -3.28 -5.68 16.81
CA TYR A 78 -3.96 -4.72 15.94
C TYR A 78 -4.41 -3.49 16.74
N SER A 79 -4.24 -2.29 16.18
CA SER A 79 -4.76 -1.03 16.72
C SER A 79 -5.63 -0.31 15.70
N LEU A 80 -6.68 0.36 16.14
CA LEU A 80 -7.52 1.16 15.24
C LEU A 80 -6.76 2.41 14.79
N VAL A 81 -6.97 2.82 13.54
CA VAL A 81 -6.33 4.02 12.97
C VAL A 81 -6.73 5.26 13.75
N GLU A 82 -7.98 5.34 14.19
CA GLU A 82 -8.53 6.45 14.96
C GLU A 82 -7.86 6.58 16.34
N GLU A 83 -7.52 5.45 16.98
CA GLU A 83 -6.86 5.42 18.30
C GLU A 83 -5.40 5.88 18.23
N VAL A 84 -4.74 5.67 17.09
CA VAL A 84 -3.33 6.06 16.90
C VAL A 84 -3.16 7.45 16.32
N LEU A 85 -4.21 8.02 15.74
CA LEU A 85 -4.27 9.39 15.24
C LEU A 85 -4.92 10.38 16.22
N ALA A 86 -5.43 9.89 17.36
CA ALA A 86 -5.96 10.70 18.46
C ALA A 86 -4.88 11.58 19.10
#